data_AF-G2KUQ3-F1
#
_entry.id   AF-G2KUQ3-F1
#
_cell.length_a   1.000
_cell.length_b   1.000
_cell.length_c   1.000
_cell.angle_alpha   90.00
_cell.angle_beta   90.00
_cell.angle_gamma   90.00
#
_symmetry.space_group_name_H-M   'P 1'
#
loop_
_entity.id
_entity.type
_entity.pdbx_description
1 polymer ?
#
loop_
_entity_poly.entity_id
_entity_poly.type
_entity_poly.pdbx_seq_one_letter_code
_entity_poly.pdbx_strand_id
1 'polypeptide(L)' 'MLSLQLKELENDGIITKKIYPVIPPKTEYQVSELGKSLEPVINEMEKWGISYNERNAK' A
#
# COMPACT_ATOMS: atom_id res chain seq x y z
N MET A 1 -13.41 -5.01 2.13
CA MET A 1 -12.74 -6.32 2.37
C MET A 1 -11.30 -6.22 1.90
N LEU A 2 -10.32 -6.60 2.73
CA LEU A 2 -8.90 -6.47 2.41
C LEU A 2 -8.49 -7.23 1.14
N SER A 3 -9.07 -8.41 0.91
CA SER A 3 -8.80 -9.24 -0.28
C SER A 3 -9.15 -8.54 -1.59
N LEU A 4 -10.20 -7.72 -1.61
CA LEU A 4 -10.60 -6.95 -2.80
C LEU A 4 -9.60 -5.83 -3.07
N GLN A 5 -9.23 -5.07 -2.04
CA GLN A 5 -8.26 -3.98 -2.15
C GLN A 5 -6.89 -4.47 -2.60
N LEU A 6 -6.43 -5.62 -2.08
CA LEU A 6 -5.18 -6.24 -2.54
C LEU A 6 -5.25 -6.67 -4.01
N LYS A 7 -6.40 -7.18 -4.45
CA LYS A 7 -6.60 -7.57 -5.85
C LYS A 7 -6.60 -6.36 -6.79
N GLU A 8 -7.20 -5.24 -6.36
CA GLU A 8 -7.16 -3.98 -7.11
C GLU A 8 -5.72 -3.45 -7.22
N LEU A 9 -4.99 -3.37 -6.11
CA LEU A 9 -3.60 -2.93 -6.11
C LEU A 9 -2.66 -3.86 -6.91
N GLU A 10 -2.95 -5.16 -6.95
CA GLU A 10 -2.24 -6.14 -7.79
C GLU A 10 -2.52 -5.88 -9.27
N ASN A 11 -3.79 -5.64 -9.65
CA ASN A 11 -4.17 -5.32 -11.02
C ASN A 11 -3.57 -4.00 -11.50
N ASP A 12 -3.47 -3.00 -10.62
CA ASP A 12 -2.86 -1.70 -10.90
C ASP A 12 -1.32 -1.77 -10.91
N GLY A 13 -0.74 -2.93 -10.60
CA GLY A 13 0.71 -3.15 -10.58
C GLY A 13 1.43 -2.49 -9.41
N ILE A 14 0.70 -2.01 -8.40
CA ILE A 14 1.26 -1.37 -7.19
C ILE A 14 1.84 -2.40 -6.23
N ILE A 15 1.26 -3.60 -6.19
CA ILE A 15 1.78 -4.72 -5.40
C ILE A 15 1.94 -5.97 -6.26
N THR A 16 2.83 -6.86 -5.83
CA THR A 16 3.01 -8.19 -6.41
C THR A 16 2.62 -9.27 -5.40
N LYS A 17 1.99 -10.34 -5.88
CA LYS A 17 1.61 -11.49 -5.08
C LYS A 17 2.50 -12.70 -5.39
N LYS A 18 3.00 -13.35 -4.34
CA LYS A 18 3.76 -14.60 -4.46
C LYS A 18 3.11 -15.71 -3.64
N ILE A 19 2.81 -16.81 -4.31
CA ILE A 19 2.24 -18.02 -3.69
C ILE A 19 3.35 -19.04 -3.51
N TYR A 20 3.53 -19.51 -2.28
CA TYR A 20 4.47 -20.56 -1.94
C TYR A 20 3.69 -21.88 -1.76
N PRO A 21 3.96 -22.90 -2.58
CA PRO A 21 3.30 -24.20 -2.48
C PRO A 21 3.92 -25.03 -1.35
N VAL A 22 3.79 -24.55 -0.11
CA VAL A 22 4.15 -25.25 1.13
C VAL A 22 2.88 -25.71 1.85
N ILE A 23 3.00 -26.57 2.87
CA ILE A 23 1.87 -26.99 3.70
C ILE A 23 2.03 -26.35 5.09
N PRO A 24 1.13 -25.46 5.53
CA PRO A 24 -0.01 -24.88 4.79
C PRO A 24 0.42 -23.87 3.70
N PRO A 25 -0.37 -23.67 2.63
CA PRO A 25 -0.02 -22.71 1.58
C PRO A 25 0.20 -21.31 2.12
N LYS A 26 1.31 -20.67 1.75
CA LYS A 26 1.66 -19.33 2.18
C LYS A 26 1.53 -18.35 1.01
N THR A 27 0.93 -17.20 1.26
CA THR A 27 0.88 -16.08 0.31
C THR A 27 1.63 -14.89 0.89
N GLU A 28 2.47 -14.26 0.09
CA GLU A 28 3.14 -13.00 0.43
C GLU A 28 2.74 -11.93 -0.59
N TYR A 29 2.57 -10.71 -0.10
CA TYR A 29 2.38 -9.52 -0.92
C TYR A 29 3.56 -8.59 -0.70
N GLN A 30 4.05 -7.97 -1.76
CA GLN A 30 5.17 -7.04 -1.73
C GLN A 30 4.83 -5.81 -2.55
N VAL A 31 5.30 -4.63 -2.12
CA VAL A 31 5.17 -3.41 -2.93
C VAL A 31 6.09 -3.53 -4.14
N SER A 32 5.55 -3.27 -5.34
CA SER A 32 6.31 -3.30 -6.58
C SER A 32 7.21 -2.07 -6.69
N GLU A 33 8.11 -2.04 -7.67
CA GLU A 33 8.90 -0.83 -7.96
C GLU A 33 8.01 0.37 -8.34
N LEU A 34 6.90 0.12 -9.06
CA LEU A 34 5.91 1.16 -9.33
C LEU A 34 5.25 1.64 -8.03
N GLY A 35 4.86 0.72 -7.13
CA GLY A 35 4.27 1.10 -5.85
C GLY A 35 5.22 1.89 -4.96
N LYS A 36 6.51 1.55 -4.94
CA LYS A 36 7.54 2.32 -4.22
C LYS A 36 7.68 3.73 -4.78
N SER A 37 7.50 3.93 -6.09
CA SER A 37 7.52 5.28 -6.67
C SER A 37 6.39 6.20 -6.16
N LEU A 38 5.33 5.64 -5.56
CA LEU A 38 4.25 6.41 -4.92
C LEU A 38 4.57 6.82 -3.49
N GLU A 39 5.55 6.19 -2.82
CA GLU A 39 5.96 6.50 -1.45
C GLU A 39 6.18 8.01 -1.19
N PRO A 40 6.95 8.76 -2.02
CA PRO A 40 7.11 10.20 -1.80
C PRO A 40 5.79 10.98 -1.85
N VAL A 41 4.84 10.58 -2.70
CA VAL A 41 3.53 11.24 -2.80
C VAL A 41 2.72 11.00 -1.53
N ILE A 42 2.68 9.76 -1.05
CA ILE A 42 1.98 9.39 0.18
C ILE A 42 2.58 10.13 1.37
N ASN A 43 3.91 10.25 1.43
CA ASN A 43 4.60 10.98 2.50
C ASN A 43 4.26 12.48 2.50
N GLU A 44 4.14 13.11 1.32
CA GLU A 44 3.70 14.50 1.25
C GLU A 44 2.22 14.67 1.65
N MET A 45 1.35 13.71 1.31
CA MET A 45 -0.03 13.70 1.78
C MET A 45 -0.11 13.57 3.31
N GLU A 46 0.72 12.73 3.91
CA GLU A 46 0.83 12.58 5.36
C GLU A 46 1.26 13.89 6.02
N LYS A 47 2.36 14.51 5.54
CA LYS A 47 2.86 15.80 6.05
C LYS A 47 1.77 16.87 6.01
N TRP A 48 1.06 16.96 4.89
CA TRP A 48 -0.06 17.88 4.75
C TRP A 48 -1.16 17.59 5.77
N GLY A 49 -1.54 16.32 5.94
CA GLY A 49 -2.57 15.90 6.89
C GLY A 49 -2.22 16.24 8.34
N ILE A 50 -0.96 16.07 8.73
CA ILE A 50 -0.46 16.48 10.05
C ILE A 50 -0.58 17.99 10.23
N SER A 51 -0.06 18.77 9.28
CA SER A 51 -0.13 20.24 9.32
C SER A 51 -1.57 20.76 9.36
N TYR A 52 -2.47 20.13 8.60
CA TYR A 52 -3.89 20.45 8.59
C TYR A 52 -4.53 20.17 9.95
N ASN A 53 -4.26 19.02 10.56
CA ASN A 53 -4.80 18.67 11.88
C ASN A 53 -4.30 19.62 12.96
N GLU A 54 -3.01 19.98 12.95
CA GLU A 54 -2.43 20.96 13.88
C GLU A 54 -3.09 22.34 13.75
N ARG A 55 -3.42 22.77 12.52
CA ARG A 55 -4.11 24.04 12.26
C ARG A 55 -5.56 24.05 12.78
N ASN A 56 -6.27 22.93 12.66
CA ASN A 56 -7.69 22.82 13.00
C ASN A 56 -7.95 22.30 14.44
N ALA A 57 -6.91 21.93 15.18
CA ALA A 57 -6.99 21.59 16.60
C ALA A 57 -7.02 22.83 17.53
N LYS A 58 -7.24 24.03 16.97
CA LYS A 58 -7.51 25.28 17.69
C LYS A 58 -8.99 25.64 17.57
#